data_AF-A0A7C4K385-F1
#
_entry.id   AF-A0A7C4K385-F1
#
_cell.length_a   1.000
_cell.length_b   1.000
_cell.length_c   1.000
_cell.angle_alpha   90.00
_cell.angle_beta   90.00
_cell.angle_gamma   90.00
#
_symmetry.space_group_name_H-M   'P 1'
#
loop_
_entity.id
_entity.type
_entity.pdbx_description
1 polymer ?
#
loop_
_entity_poly.entity_id
_entity_poly.type
_entity_poly.pdbx_seq_one_letter_code
_entity_poly.pdbx_strand_id
1 'polypeptide(L)'
;MQVTTFLFLFALLLIVVWFVARPFGRGHKSHFLVDDHQFSSLLAERERVLQTLEELDFDYAMGKIPADEYAPQRSALLKQGASLLRQLDSISSLAEQKINNDVGQPALMNQPAAITDDEIETLIAARRVARKARSGGFCSACGKPILASDRFCPHCGKIIR
;
A
#
# COMPACT_ATOMS: atom_id res chain seq x y z
N MET A 1 -3.67 -49.36 -3.14
CA MET A 1 -4.82 -48.44 -3.31
C MET A 1 -4.93 -47.44 -2.16
N GLN A 2 -4.97 -47.87 -0.89
CA GLN A 2 -5.13 -46.92 0.23
C GLN A 2 -3.87 -46.07 0.50
N VAL A 3 -2.70 -46.70 0.53
CA VAL A 3 -1.41 -46.02 0.80
C VAL A 3 -1.11 -44.94 -0.24
N THR A 4 -1.43 -45.20 -1.51
CA THR A 4 -1.25 -44.24 -2.62
C THR A 4 -2.16 -43.02 -2.47
N THR A 5 -3.40 -43.20 -2.05
CA THR A 5 -4.35 -42.10 -1.80
C THR A 5 -3.91 -41.24 -0.63
N PHE A 6 -3.41 -41.84 0.46
CA PHE A 6 -2.90 -41.09 1.61
C PHE A 6 -1.66 -40.25 1.27
N LEU A 7 -0.73 -40.80 0.49
CA LEU A 7 0.45 -40.05 0.04
C LEU A 7 0.07 -38.87 -0.87
N PHE A 8 -0.90 -39.06 -1.77
CA PHE A 8 -1.36 -37.99 -2.65
C PHE A 8 -2.05 -36.86 -1.88
N LEU A 9 -2.88 -37.21 -0.90
CA LEU A 9 -3.59 -36.24 -0.06
C LEU A 9 -2.61 -35.45 0.82
N PHE A 10 -1.61 -36.12 1.39
CA PHE A 10 -0.56 -35.47 2.17
C PHE A 10 0.29 -34.51 1.32
N ALA A 11 0.68 -34.93 0.12
CA ALA A 11 1.42 -34.07 -0.81
C ALA A 11 0.61 -32.82 -1.21
N LEU A 12 -0.69 -32.97 -1.47
CA LEU A 12 -1.58 -31.86 -1.77
C LEU A 12 -1.70 -30.91 -0.57
N LEU A 13 -1.87 -31.45 0.64
CA LEU A 13 -1.89 -30.68 1.87
C LEU A 13 -0.61 -29.84 2.03
N LEU A 14 0.56 -30.44 1.83
CA LEU A 14 1.84 -29.73 1.94
C LEU A 14 1.96 -28.58 0.93
N ILE A 15 1.48 -28.77 -0.31
CA ILE A 15 1.47 -27.72 -1.34
C ILE A 15 0.53 -26.57 -0.94
N VAL A 16 -0.66 -26.88 -0.42
CA VAL A 16 -1.62 -25.87 0.06
C VAL A 16 -1.03 -25.11 1.24
N VAL A 17 -0.47 -25.82 2.22
CA VAL A 17 0.20 -25.20 3.37
C VAL A 17 1.36 -24.33 2.93
N TRP A 18 2.19 -24.77 1.99
CA TRP A 18 3.28 -23.96 1.45
C TRP A 18 2.78 -22.73 0.71
N PHE A 19 1.73 -22.86 -0.10
CA PHE A 19 1.12 -21.74 -0.83
C PHE A 19 0.52 -20.69 0.11
N VAL A 20 -0.15 -21.13 1.18
CA VAL A 20 -0.73 -20.28 2.22
C VAL A 20 0.33 -19.73 3.18
N ALA A 21 1.43 -20.45 3.40
CA ALA A 21 2.57 -19.98 4.20
C ALA A 21 3.50 -19.04 3.41
N ARG A 22 3.45 -19.06 2.08
CA ARG A 22 4.21 -18.16 1.20
C ARG A 22 3.97 -16.67 1.45
N PRO A 23 2.73 -16.17 1.71
CA PRO A 23 2.53 -14.79 2.13
C PRO A 23 3.07 -14.50 3.54
N PHE A 24 3.13 -15.49 4.44
CA PHE A 24 3.67 -15.32 5.80
C PHE A 24 5.21 -15.26 5.84
N GLY A 25 5.90 -15.98 4.94
CA GLY A 25 7.37 -15.98 4.85
C GLY A 25 7.97 -14.78 4.12
N ARG A 26 7.15 -13.99 3.41
CA ARG A 26 7.52 -12.63 3.02
C ARG A 26 7.28 -11.72 4.20
N GLY A 27 8.08 -11.92 5.24
CA GLY A 27 8.19 -10.96 6.32
C GLY A 27 8.46 -9.60 5.70
N HIS A 28 7.50 -8.69 5.87
CA HIS A 28 7.84 -7.30 6.15
C HIS A 28 9.06 -7.35 7.06
N LYS A 29 10.23 -6.95 6.54
CA LYS A 29 11.42 -6.78 7.36
C LYS A 29 11.00 -5.80 8.45
N SER A 30 10.75 -6.35 9.65
CA SER A 30 10.64 -5.64 10.92
C SER A 30 10.09 -4.21 10.79
N HIS A 31 8.82 -4.09 10.43
CA HIS A 31 8.05 -2.90 10.76
C HIS A 31 7.11 -3.33 11.87
N PHE A 32 7.17 -2.65 13.03
CA PHE A 32 6.25 -2.80 14.15
C PHE A 32 6.41 -4.03 15.06
N LEU A 33 7.19 -3.90 16.13
CA LEU A 33 6.89 -4.62 17.39
C LEU A 33 6.92 -3.71 18.63
N VAL A 34 7.03 -2.39 18.46
CA VAL A 34 7.06 -1.45 19.60
C VAL A 34 5.96 -0.37 19.55
N ASP A 35 5.18 -0.25 18.46
CA ASP A 35 4.17 0.81 18.32
C ASP A 35 2.76 0.37 17.88
N ASP A 36 2.54 -0.89 17.50
CA ASP A 36 1.21 -1.34 17.02
C ASP A 36 0.13 -1.23 18.10
N HIS A 37 0.46 -1.52 19.35
CA HIS A 37 -0.51 -1.41 20.45
C HIS A 37 -0.86 0.05 20.77
N GLN A 38 0.12 0.96 20.75
CA GLN A 38 -0.10 2.38 21.00
C GLN A 38 -0.90 3.02 19.86
N PHE A 39 -0.55 2.68 18.61
CA PHE A 39 -1.28 3.10 17.43
C PHE A 39 -2.72 2.57 17.44
N SER A 40 -2.91 1.29 17.78
CA SER A 40 -4.24 0.67 17.92
C SER A 40 -5.07 1.31 19.03
N SER A 41 -4.46 1.63 20.18
CA SER A 41 -5.18 2.32 21.26
C SER A 41 -5.61 3.72 20.86
N LEU A 42 -4.74 4.48 20.17
CA LEU A 42 -5.07 5.82 19.68
C LEU A 42 -6.16 5.79 18.61
N LEU A 43 -6.17 4.79 17.73
CA LEU A 43 -7.25 4.58 16.77
C LEU A 43 -8.59 4.28 17.46
N ALA A 44 -8.58 3.42 18.48
CA ALA A 44 -9.78 3.13 19.26
C ALA A 44 -10.29 4.37 20.00
N GLU A 45 -9.39 5.22 20.50
CA GLU A 45 -9.75 6.45 21.18
C GLU A 45 -10.32 7.51 20.22
N ARG A 46 -9.76 7.62 19.00
CA ARG A 46 -10.36 8.41 17.91
C ARG A 46 -11.79 7.97 17.62
N GLU A 47 -12.01 6.67 17.45
CA GLU A 47 -13.34 6.14 17.12
C GLU A 47 -14.35 6.45 18.22
N ARG A 48 -13.95 6.30 19.49
CA ARG A 48 -14.78 6.69 20.63
C ARG A 48 -15.17 8.17 20.58
N VAL A 49 -14.22 9.07 20.33
CA VAL A 49 -14.52 10.51 20.26
C VAL A 49 -15.46 10.84 19.11
N LEU A 50 -15.30 10.18 17.95
CA LEU A 50 -16.21 10.36 16.82
C LEU A 50 -17.62 9.89 17.14
N GLN A 51 -17.75 8.72 17.77
CA GLN A 51 -19.04 8.18 18.19
C GLN A 51 -19.73 9.12 19.20
N THR A 52 -18.99 9.65 20.19
CA THR A 52 -19.54 10.61 21.16
C THR A 52 -19.97 11.92 20.49
N LEU A 53 -19.23 12.38 19.48
CA LEU A 53 -19.58 13.59 18.73
C LEU A 53 -20.85 13.38 17.90
N GLU A 54 -20.98 12.22 17.25
CA GLU A 54 -22.19 11.83 16.51
C GLU A 54 -23.41 11.74 17.43
N GLU A 55 -23.27 11.11 18.60
CA GLU A 55 -24.34 11.01 19.60
C GLU A 55 -24.78 12.39 20.11
N LEU A 56 -23.83 13.29 20.39
CA LEU A 56 -24.11 14.67 20.79
C LEU A 56 -24.85 15.45 19.69
N ASP A 57 -24.39 15.34 18.44
CA ASP A 57 -25.04 15.98 17.29
C ASP A 57 -26.46 15.43 17.08
N PHE A 58 -26.67 14.13 17.30
CA PHE A 58 -27.98 13.49 17.23
C PHE A 58 -28.92 13.97 18.34
N ASP A 59 -28.45 14.03 19.59
CA ASP A 59 -29.25 14.50 20.72
C ASP A 59 -29.65 15.98 20.57
N TYR A 60 -28.77 16.82 20.02
CA TYR A 60 -29.12 18.20 19.64
C TYR A 60 -30.16 18.23 18.51
N ALA A 61 -29.98 17.43 17.46
CA ALA A 61 -30.93 17.37 16.34
C ALA A 61 -32.32 16.88 16.77
N MET A 62 -32.40 16.01 17.78
CA MET A 62 -33.66 15.59 18.41
C MET A 62 -34.24 16.60 19.41
N GLY A 63 -33.54 17.71 19.67
CA GLY A 63 -33.97 18.74 20.62
C GLY A 63 -33.90 18.31 22.08
N LYS A 64 -33.12 17.26 22.42
CA LYS A 64 -32.91 16.83 23.81
C LYS A 64 -31.96 17.75 24.58
N ILE A 65 -31.09 18.45 23.87
CA ILE A 65 -30.05 19.31 24.45
C ILE A 65 -30.23 20.74 23.93
N PRO A 66 -30.22 21.77 24.80
CA PRO A 66 -30.31 23.17 24.39
C PRO A 66 -29.01 23.65 23.71
N ALA A 67 -29.12 24.66 22.85
CA ALA A 67 -27.99 25.20 22.08
C ALA A 67 -26.84 25.74 22.96
N ASP A 68 -27.17 26.26 24.13
CA ASP A 68 -26.20 26.81 25.10
C ASP A 68 -25.26 25.74 25.66
N GLU A 69 -25.70 24.48 25.71
CA GLU A 69 -24.93 23.36 26.25
C GLU A 69 -24.23 22.55 25.15
N TYR A 70 -24.82 22.51 23.95
CA TYR A 70 -24.26 21.85 22.77
C TYR A 70 -22.94 22.48 22.29
N ALA A 71 -22.92 23.80 22.08
CA ALA A 71 -21.77 24.50 21.52
C ALA A 71 -20.45 24.30 22.31
N PRO A 72 -20.43 24.47 23.65
CA PRO A 72 -19.20 24.26 24.41
C PRO A 72 -18.75 22.79 24.38
N GLN A 73 -19.68 21.82 24.54
CA GLN A 73 -19.35 20.39 24.54
C GLN A 73 -18.79 19.93 23.19
N ARG A 74 -19.39 20.34 22.08
CA ARG A 74 -18.90 20.02 20.73
C ARG A 74 -17.51 20.57 20.49
N SER A 75 -17.24 21.80 20.92
CA SER A 75 -15.92 22.41 20.78
C SER A 75 -14.84 21.67 21.56
N ALA A 76 -15.18 21.11 22.73
CA ALA A 76 -14.26 20.31 23.54
C ALA A 76 -13.92 18.97 22.86
N LEU A 77 -14.94 18.24 22.37
CA LEU A 77 -14.75 16.98 21.63
C LEU A 77 -13.95 17.17 20.35
N LEU A 78 -14.22 18.26 19.60
CA LEU A 78 -13.45 18.58 18.39
C LEU A 78 -11.96 18.84 18.70
N LYS A 79 -11.66 19.55 19.79
CA LYS A 79 -10.27 19.77 20.23
C LYS A 79 -9.59 18.46 20.59
N GLN A 80 -10.28 17.57 21.28
CA GLN A 80 -9.77 16.24 21.65
C GLN A 80 -9.52 15.36 20.40
N GLY A 81 -10.46 15.34 19.45
CA GLY A 81 -10.29 14.64 18.18
C GLY A 81 -9.10 15.17 17.37
N ALA A 82 -8.93 16.49 17.31
CA ALA A 82 -7.80 17.13 16.64
C ALA A 82 -6.45 16.79 17.29
N SER A 83 -6.37 16.68 18.62
CA SER A 83 -5.13 16.26 19.29
C SER A 83 -4.78 14.81 19.02
N LEU A 84 -5.77 13.90 19.02
CA LEU A 84 -5.55 12.48 18.70
C LEU A 84 -5.07 12.29 17.26
N LEU A 85 -5.64 13.01 16.30
CA LEU A 85 -5.21 12.96 14.91
C LEU A 85 -3.77 13.45 14.72
N ARG A 86 -3.34 14.49 15.43
CA ARG A 86 -1.93 14.95 15.41
C ARG A 86 -0.97 13.91 15.99
N GLN A 87 -1.37 13.21 17.04
CA GLN A 87 -0.57 12.13 17.61
C GLN A 87 -0.42 10.96 16.62
N LEU A 88 -1.52 10.55 15.97
CA LEU A 88 -1.49 9.52 14.94
C LEU A 88 -0.58 9.89 13.77
N ASP A 89 -0.67 11.13 13.29
CA ASP A 89 0.16 11.64 12.17
C ASP A 89 1.66 11.68 12.53
N SER A 90 1.98 11.99 13.79
CA SER A 90 3.36 11.93 14.28
C SER A 90 3.92 10.51 14.29
N ILE A 91 3.11 9.50 14.68
CA ILE A 91 3.55 8.10 14.70
C ILE A 91 3.70 7.57 13.27
N SER A 92 2.75 7.87 12.37
CA SER A 92 2.83 7.45 10.98
C SER A 92 4.02 8.09 10.25
N SER A 93 4.25 9.39 10.43
CA SER A 93 5.39 10.09 9.80
C SER A 93 6.73 9.60 10.34
N LEU A 94 6.84 9.30 11.64
CA LEU A 94 8.05 8.67 12.22
C LEU A 94 8.26 7.27 11.67
N ALA A 95 7.19 6.48 11.48
CA ALA A 95 7.28 5.18 10.82
C ALA A 95 7.77 5.34 9.37
N GLU A 96 7.22 6.26 8.58
CA GLU A 96 7.64 6.55 7.21
C GLU A 96 9.10 7.03 7.11
N GLN A 97 9.54 7.91 8.02
CA GLN A 97 10.92 8.38 8.07
C GLN A 97 11.90 7.25 8.44
N LYS A 98 11.53 6.35 9.36
CA LYS A 98 12.33 5.17 9.67
C LYS A 98 12.44 4.23 8.47
N ILE A 99 11.37 4.00 7.71
CA ILE A 99 11.44 3.23 6.44
C ILE A 99 12.46 3.86 5.51
N ASN A 100 12.40 5.18 5.31
CA ASN A 100 13.30 5.88 4.39
C ASN A 100 14.77 5.85 4.87
N ASN A 101 15.00 5.79 6.19
CA ASN A 101 16.35 5.77 6.78
C ASN A 101 16.95 4.35 6.92
N ASP A 102 16.14 3.33 7.22
CA ASP A 102 16.57 1.92 7.31
C ASP A 102 16.67 1.24 5.94
N VAL A 103 16.19 1.89 4.88
CA VAL A 103 16.61 1.58 3.50
C VAL A 103 18.03 2.12 3.27
N GLY A 104 18.97 1.63 4.08
CA GLY A 104 20.36 1.53 3.70
C GLY A 104 20.48 0.54 2.54
N GLN A 105 20.59 1.08 1.33
CA GLN A 105 21.15 0.46 0.12
C GLN A 105 20.43 -0.80 -0.40
N PRO A 106 19.74 -0.76 -1.56
CA PRO A 106 19.98 -1.83 -2.52
C PRO A 106 21.48 -1.77 -2.82
N ALA A 107 22.24 -2.75 -2.32
CA ALA A 107 23.63 -2.98 -2.70
C ALA A 107 23.68 -3.41 -4.18
N LEU A 108 23.31 -2.50 -5.08
CA LEU A 108 23.66 -2.45 -6.50
C LEU A 108 23.19 -1.11 -7.12
N MET A 109 23.61 0.04 -6.57
CA MET A 109 23.78 1.21 -7.44
C MET A 109 24.74 2.20 -6.77
N ASN A 110 25.90 2.35 -7.41
CA ASN A 110 26.71 3.56 -7.29
C ASN A 110 25.79 4.77 -7.31
N GLN A 111 25.99 5.70 -6.37
CA GLN A 111 25.54 7.07 -6.52
C GLN A 111 25.92 7.52 -7.93
N PRO A 112 24.98 7.93 -8.78
CA PRO A 112 25.37 8.83 -9.81
C PRO A 112 25.43 10.22 -9.16
N ALA A 113 26.59 10.85 -9.25
CA ALA A 113 26.72 12.29 -9.14
C ALA A 113 25.52 12.94 -9.85
N ALA A 114 24.89 13.93 -9.21
CA ALA A 114 23.67 14.62 -9.67
C ALA A 114 23.43 14.49 -11.18
N ILE A 115 22.68 13.46 -11.59
CA ILE A 115 22.37 13.25 -13.01
C ILE A 115 21.47 14.42 -13.39
N THR A 116 21.98 15.29 -14.24
CA THR A 116 21.21 16.41 -14.78
C THR A 116 20.06 15.87 -15.63
N ASP A 117 18.95 16.61 -15.71
CA ASP A 117 17.78 16.20 -16.50
C ASP A 117 18.18 15.84 -17.95
N ASP A 118 19.16 16.55 -18.52
CA ASP A 118 19.72 16.27 -19.85
C ASP A 118 20.34 14.87 -19.94
N GLU A 119 21.10 14.45 -18.95
CA GLU A 119 21.72 13.13 -18.92
C GLU A 119 20.66 12.03 -18.74
N ILE A 120 19.62 12.28 -17.96
CA ILE A 120 18.46 11.38 -17.87
C ILE A 120 17.75 11.26 -19.24
N GLU A 121 17.53 12.37 -19.93
CA GLU A 121 16.92 12.37 -21.26
C GLU A 121 17.73 11.57 -22.28
N THR A 122 19.07 11.70 -22.26
CA THR A 122 19.94 10.90 -23.14
C THR A 122 19.84 9.40 -22.85
N LEU A 123 19.82 9.00 -21.58
CA LEU A 123 19.67 7.60 -21.17
C LEU A 123 18.30 7.03 -21.53
N ILE A 124 17.23 7.82 -21.40
CA ILE A 124 15.88 7.45 -21.84
C ILE A 124 15.83 7.30 -23.36
N ALA A 125 16.42 8.23 -24.11
CA ALA A 125 16.49 8.16 -25.56
C ALA A 125 17.23 6.91 -26.03
N ALA A 126 18.40 6.60 -25.45
CA ALA A 126 19.17 5.40 -25.74
C ALA A 126 18.35 4.12 -25.48
N ARG A 127 17.62 4.07 -24.35
CA ARG A 127 16.76 2.93 -24.02
C ARG A 127 15.55 2.80 -24.93
N ARG A 128 14.95 3.92 -25.38
CA ARG A 128 13.83 3.93 -26.33
C ARG A 128 14.26 3.39 -27.71
N VAL A 129 15.43 3.80 -28.20
CA VAL A 129 16.00 3.30 -29.46
C VAL A 129 16.26 1.79 -29.37
N ALA A 130 16.90 1.33 -28.28
CA ALA A 130 17.20 -0.09 -28.08
C ALA A 130 15.95 -0.98 -28.05
N ARG A 131 14.83 -0.49 -27.50
CA ARG A 131 13.54 -1.21 -27.50
C ARG A 131 12.85 -1.15 -28.87
N LYS A 132 12.82 0.00 -29.53
CA LYS A 132 12.15 0.20 -30.83
C LYS A 132 12.74 -0.68 -31.94
N ALA A 133 14.03 -1.01 -31.86
CA ALA A 133 14.70 -1.92 -32.80
C ALA A 133 14.19 -3.37 -32.75
N ARG A 134 13.44 -3.77 -31.71
CA ARG A 134 12.88 -5.12 -31.56
C ARG A 134 11.40 -5.14 -31.91
N SER A 135 11.05 -4.87 -33.17
CA SER A 135 9.66 -4.95 -33.64
C SER A 135 9.17 -6.40 -33.58
N GLY A 136 8.09 -6.65 -32.84
CA GLY A 136 7.48 -7.97 -32.63
C GLY A 136 6.31 -8.27 -33.58
N GLY A 137 6.12 -7.45 -34.62
CA GLY A 137 5.01 -7.57 -35.57
C GLY A 137 3.79 -6.73 -35.20
N PHE A 138 2.60 -7.23 -35.55
CA PHE A 138 1.31 -6.56 -35.31
C PHE A 138 0.41 -7.41 -34.40
N CYS A 139 -0.37 -6.75 -33.54
CA CYS A 139 -1.35 -7.42 -32.69
C CYS A 139 -2.49 -8.03 -33.52
N SER A 140 -2.78 -9.31 -33.32
CA SER A 140 -3.84 -10.04 -34.03
C SER A 140 -5.27 -9.54 -33.76
N ALA A 141 -5.49 -8.76 -32.69
CA ALA A 141 -6.83 -8.27 -32.34
C ALA A 141 -7.11 -6.82 -32.75
N CYS A 142 -6.09 -5.95 -32.78
CA CYS A 142 -6.29 -4.53 -33.10
C CYS A 142 -5.44 -4.04 -34.28
N GLY A 143 -4.59 -4.89 -34.85
CA GLY A 143 -3.76 -4.57 -36.01
C GLY A 143 -2.63 -3.57 -35.74
N LYS A 144 -2.41 -3.16 -34.49
CA LYS A 144 -1.39 -2.15 -34.15
C LYS A 144 -0.02 -2.79 -33.93
N PRO A 145 1.09 -2.06 -34.23
CA PRO A 145 2.43 -2.59 -34.06
C PRO A 145 2.73 -2.86 -32.58
N ILE A 146 3.44 -3.96 -32.33
CA ILE A 146 3.84 -4.44 -31.00
C ILE A 146 5.35 -4.67 -30.98
N LEU A 147 5.97 -4.56 -29.81
CA LEU A 147 7.38 -4.88 -29.64
C LEU A 147 7.54 -6.35 -29.27
N ALA A 148 8.68 -6.94 -29.63
CA ALA A 148 8.97 -8.37 -29.36
C ALA A 148 9.07 -8.67 -27.85
N SER A 149 9.26 -7.65 -27.01
CA SER A 149 9.26 -7.77 -25.55
C SER A 149 7.86 -7.67 -24.93
N ASP A 150 6.84 -7.34 -25.71
CA ASP A 150 5.51 -7.05 -25.17
C ASP A 150 4.74 -8.35 -24.93
N ARG A 151 4.44 -8.64 -23.66
CA ARG A 151 3.54 -9.75 -23.28
C ARG A 151 2.07 -9.41 -23.51
N PHE A 152 1.76 -8.12 -23.62
CA PHE A 152 0.42 -7.57 -23.82
C PHE A 152 0.48 -6.44 -24.83
N CYS A 153 -0.51 -6.32 -25.69
CA CYS A 153 -0.59 -5.22 -26.63
C CYS A 153 -0.80 -3.90 -25.88
N PRO A 154 0.07 -2.88 -26.06
CA PRO A 154 -0.03 -1.61 -25.36
C PRO A 154 -1.27 -0.79 -25.74
N HIS A 155 -1.99 -1.18 -26.80
CA HIS A 155 -3.13 -0.42 -27.29
C HIS A 155 -4.51 -1.06 -27.01
N CYS A 156 -4.60 -2.39 -26.98
CA CYS A 156 -5.87 -3.09 -26.71
C CYS A 156 -5.82 -4.03 -25.50
N GLY A 157 -4.65 -4.15 -24.83
CA GLY A 157 -4.48 -4.97 -23.64
C GLY A 157 -4.49 -6.47 -23.87
N LYS A 158 -4.72 -6.96 -25.10
CA LYS A 158 -4.73 -8.39 -25.39
C LYS A 158 -3.34 -9.00 -25.20
N ILE A 159 -3.28 -10.16 -24.54
CA ILE A 159 -2.06 -10.96 -24.39
C ILE A 159 -1.54 -11.36 -25.76
N ILE A 160 -0.26 -11.10 -26.01
CA ILE A 160 0.45 -11.56 -27.21
C ILE A 160 1.23 -12.79 -26.76
N ARG A 161 0.92 -13.94 -27.33
CA ARG A 161 1.55 -15.22 -27.01
C ARG A 161 2.55 -15.59 -28.09
#